data_AF-A0A938MCT3-F1
#
_entry.id   AF-A0A938MCT3-F1
#
_cell.length_a   1.000
_cell.length_b   1.000
_cell.length_c   1.000
_cell.angle_alpha   90.00
_cell.angle_beta   90.00
_cell.angle_gamma   90.00
#
_symmetry.space_group_name_H-M   'P 1'
#
loop_
_entity.id
_entity.type
_entity.pdbx_description
1 polymer ?
#
loop_
_entity_poly.entity_id
_entity_poly.type
_entity_poly.pdbx_seq_one_letter_code
_entity_poly.pdbx_strand_id
1 'polypeptide(L)'
;MPEFAAKLHARGQAWKGEAFGWPAEYNPERPEPPLDSKMTFTPADFCIGESGIWFFSLLWEHGRNAEPVEFLDDRSILTGSGKEVAGVG
;
A
#
# COMPACT_ATOMS: atom_id res chain seq x y z
N MET A 1 4.67 7.25 -6.05
CA MET A 1 3.71 6.72 -5.06
C MET A 1 3.61 7.57 -3.80
N PRO A 2 4.71 7.93 -3.09
CA PRO A 2 4.61 8.62 -1.80
C PRO A 2 3.89 9.97 -1.86
N GLU A 3 4.15 10.79 -2.88
CA GLU A 3 3.49 12.10 -3.04
C GLU A 3 1.97 12.01 -3.25
N PHE A 4 1.48 10.98 -3.94
CA PHE A 4 0.05 10.79 -4.17
C PHE A 4 -0.65 10.41 -2.87
N ALA A 5 -0.08 9.44 -2.14
CA ALA A 5 -0.57 9.05 -0.82
C ALA A 5 -0.51 10.22 0.17
N ALA A 6 0.57 11.03 0.17
CA ALA A 6 0.68 12.22 1.00
C ALA A 6 -0.42 13.26 0.72
N LYS A 7 -0.81 13.45 -0.55
CA LYS A 7 -1.93 14.34 -0.92
C LYS A 7 -3.27 13.81 -0.40
N LEU A 8 -3.51 12.50 -0.46
CA LEU A 8 -4.70 11.87 0.13
C LEU A 8 -4.68 12.01 1.66
N HIS A 9 -3.53 11.77 2.27
CA HIS A 9 -3.33 11.88 3.70
C HIS A 9 -3.59 13.31 4.22
N ALA A 10 -3.07 14.31 3.53
CA ALA A 10 -3.33 15.72 3.83
C ALA A 10 -4.83 16.07 3.77
N ARG A 11 -5.58 15.47 2.84
CA ARG A 11 -7.05 15.64 2.76
C ARG A 11 -7.79 14.94 3.89
N GLY A 12 -7.27 13.82 4.38
CA GLY A 12 -7.83 13.08 5.52
C GLY A 12 -9.24 12.53 5.29
N GLN A 13 -9.63 12.32 4.04
CA GLN A 13 -10.92 11.73 3.67
C GLN A 13 -10.69 10.38 3.03
N ALA A 14 -11.54 9.41 3.37
CA ALA A 14 -11.49 8.09 2.75
C ALA A 14 -11.58 8.20 1.23
N TRP A 15 -10.77 7.42 0.53
CA TRP A 15 -10.73 7.40 -0.92
C TRP A 15 -10.53 5.97 -1.42
N LYS A 16 -11.20 5.63 -2.52
CA LYS A 16 -11.07 4.33 -3.19
C LYS A 16 -11.15 4.55 -4.69
N GLY A 17 -10.29 3.88 -5.44
CA GLY A 17 -10.26 4.01 -6.89
C GLY A 17 -9.11 3.24 -7.51
N GLU A 18 -8.61 3.77 -8.61
CA GLU A 18 -7.46 3.23 -9.31
C GLU A 18 -6.32 4.25 -9.27
N ALA A 19 -5.09 3.77 -9.07
CA ALA A 19 -3.88 4.55 -9.27
C ALA A 19 -2.85 3.67 -10.00
N PHE A 20 -2.22 4.24 -11.03
CA PHE A 20 -1.18 3.55 -11.82
C PHE A 20 -1.64 2.21 -12.42
N GLY A 21 -2.93 2.07 -12.77
CA GLY A 21 -3.50 0.84 -13.33
C GLY A 21 -3.88 -0.22 -12.30
N TRP A 22 -3.76 0.07 -11.00
CA TRP A 22 -4.06 -0.88 -9.93
C TRP A 22 -5.13 -0.34 -8.99
N PRO A 23 -5.97 -1.23 -8.40
CA PRO A 23 -6.88 -0.84 -7.33
C PRO A 23 -6.09 -0.27 -6.16
N ALA A 24 -6.59 0.83 -5.61
CA ALA A 24 -5.98 1.52 -4.50
C ALA A 24 -7.03 2.14 -3.58
N GLU A 25 -6.69 2.26 -2.32
CA GLU A 25 -7.52 2.93 -1.33
C GLU A 25 -6.69 3.65 -0.28
N TYR A 26 -7.29 4.66 0.32
CA TYR A 26 -6.78 5.40 1.46
C TYR A 26 -7.85 5.40 2.55
N ASN A 27 -7.47 4.97 3.75
CA ASN A 27 -8.30 5.02 4.94
C ASN A 27 -7.72 6.06 5.91
N PRO A 28 -8.50 7.04 6.38
CA PRO A 28 -8.00 8.02 7.33
C PRO A 28 -7.85 7.42 8.72
N GLU A 29 -7.00 8.06 9.52
CA GLU A 29 -6.87 7.78 10.96
C GLU A 29 -8.23 7.89 11.65
N ARG A 30 -8.48 6.96 12.57
CA ARG A 30 -9.68 6.98 13.41
C ARG A 30 -9.28 6.89 14.88
N PRO A 31 -9.99 7.60 15.78
CA PRO A 31 -9.67 7.58 17.20
C PRO A 31 -10.01 6.22 17.85
N GLU A 32 -10.91 5.44 17.26
CA GLU A 32 -11.19 4.09 17.77
C GLU A 32 -10.05 3.13 17.40
N PRO A 33 -9.52 2.35 18.35
CA PRO A 33 -8.54 1.32 18.04
C PRO A 33 -9.19 0.13 17.29
N PRO A 34 -8.42 -0.62 16.49
CA PRO A 34 -8.89 -1.87 15.91
C PRO A 34 -9.29 -2.88 17.00
N LEU A 35 -10.29 -3.72 16.71
CA LEU A 35 -10.73 -4.77 17.64
C LEU A 35 -9.56 -5.68 18.01
N ASP A 36 -9.45 -6.02 19.31
CA ASP A 36 -8.40 -6.89 19.86
C ASP A 36 -6.95 -6.42 19.61
N SER A 37 -6.75 -5.13 19.33
CA SER A 37 -5.43 -4.52 19.17
C SER A 37 -4.96 -3.81 20.45
N LYS A 38 -3.63 -3.74 20.66
CA LYS A 38 -3.01 -2.91 21.71
C LYS A 38 -2.83 -1.45 21.28
N MET A 39 -3.23 -1.10 20.06
CA MET A 39 -3.14 0.27 19.55
C MET A 39 -4.10 1.19 20.30
N THR A 40 -3.75 2.47 20.37
CA THR A 40 -4.57 3.51 21.01
C THR A 40 -5.48 4.23 20.02
N PHE A 41 -5.30 4.01 18.72
CA PHE A 41 -6.08 4.54 17.61
C PHE A 41 -5.93 3.61 16.38
N THR A 42 -6.80 3.75 15.39
CA THR A 42 -6.61 3.11 14.07
C THR A 42 -5.79 4.05 13.19
N PRO A 43 -4.59 3.66 12.74
CA PRO A 43 -3.74 4.51 11.91
C PRO A 43 -4.36 4.75 10.54
N ALA A 44 -3.95 5.83 9.88
CA ALA A 44 -4.22 5.99 8.46
C ALA A 44 -3.41 4.98 7.64
N ASP A 45 -3.98 4.49 6.55
CA ASP A 45 -3.27 3.64 5.59
C ASP A 45 -3.56 4.05 4.15
N PHE A 46 -2.60 3.77 3.28
CA PHE A 46 -2.78 3.75 1.84
C PHE A 46 -2.33 2.39 1.33
N CYS A 47 -3.16 1.75 0.52
CA CYS A 47 -2.87 0.46 -0.10
C CYS A 47 -3.06 0.54 -1.61
N ILE A 48 -2.17 -0.10 -2.37
CA ILE A 48 -2.27 -0.25 -3.83
C ILE A 48 -1.83 -1.65 -4.25
N GLY A 49 -2.55 -2.22 -5.22
CA GLY A 49 -2.27 -3.53 -5.78
C GLY A 49 -3.29 -4.57 -5.34
N GLU A 50 -2.97 -5.83 -5.62
CA GLU A 50 -3.84 -6.97 -5.38
C GLU A 50 -3.11 -8.02 -4.55
N SER A 51 -3.69 -8.35 -3.39
CA SER A 51 -3.14 -9.39 -2.52
C SER A 51 -2.97 -10.71 -3.27
N GLY A 52 -1.82 -11.35 -3.10
CA GLY A 52 -1.46 -12.58 -3.81
C GLY A 52 -0.76 -12.38 -5.17
N ILE A 53 -0.79 -11.17 -5.74
CA ILE A 53 -0.02 -10.82 -6.96
C ILE A 53 1.13 -9.89 -6.60
N TRP A 54 0.80 -8.67 -6.18
CA TRP A 54 1.72 -7.72 -5.58
C TRP A 54 0.90 -6.64 -4.85
N PHE A 55 1.42 -6.10 -3.76
CA PHE A 55 0.86 -4.87 -3.19
C PHE A 55 1.93 -4.05 -2.48
N PHE A 56 1.65 -2.76 -2.39
CA PHE A 56 2.42 -1.80 -1.60
C PHE A 56 1.48 -1.06 -0.66
N SER A 57 1.92 -0.83 0.57
CA SER A 57 1.17 -0.04 1.53
C SER A 57 2.05 0.92 2.32
N LEU A 58 1.41 2.00 2.77
CA LEU A 58 1.94 2.99 3.71
C LEU A 58 1.04 3.01 4.93
N LEU A 59 1.63 2.95 6.13
CA LEU A 59 0.92 2.94 7.41
C LEU A 59 1.45 4.04 8.32
N TRP A 60 0.60 5.00 8.71
CA TRP A 60 0.94 6.04 9.69
C TRP A 60 0.80 5.53 11.13
N GLU A 61 1.56 4.49 11.50
CA GLU A 61 1.40 3.81 12.80
C GLU A 61 1.79 4.66 14.01
N HIS A 62 2.55 5.74 13.81
CA HIS A 62 2.91 6.71 14.85
C HIS A 62 2.05 7.97 14.82
N GLY A 63 0.95 7.95 14.04
CA GLY A 63 -0.05 9.00 13.97
C GLY A 63 0.11 9.93 12.78
N ARG A 64 -0.92 10.75 12.56
CA ARG A 64 -1.09 11.64 11.40
C ARG A 64 0.11 12.51 10.99
N ASN A 65 0.95 12.92 11.94
CA ASN A 65 2.06 13.84 11.66
C ASN A 65 3.42 13.14 11.57
N ALA A 66 3.44 11.81 11.64
CA ALA A 66 4.65 11.01 11.50
C ALA A 66 4.88 10.58 10.03
N GLU A 67 6.08 10.11 9.74
CA GLU A 67 6.34 9.41 8.49
C GLU A 67 5.63 8.04 8.48
N PRO A 68 5.10 7.60 7.34
CA PRO A 68 4.51 6.28 7.23
C PRO A 68 5.58 5.19 7.23
N VAL A 69 5.23 4.03 7.76
CA VAL A 69 5.97 2.79 7.54
C VAL A 69 5.56 2.21 6.20
N GLU A 70 6.55 1.83 5.40
CA GLU A 70 6.31 1.21 4.09
C GLU A 70 6.32 -0.31 4.20
N PHE A 71 5.43 -0.95 3.44
CA PHE A 71 5.42 -2.39 3.26
C PHE A 71 5.22 -2.77 1.80
N LEU A 72 5.94 -3.80 1.36
CA LEU A 72 5.92 -4.32 0.00
C LEU A 72 5.77 -5.84 0.04
N ASP A 73 4.78 -6.35 -0.68
CA ASP A 73 4.69 -7.76 -1.05
C ASP A 73 4.81 -7.92 -2.56
N ASP A 74 5.95 -8.42 -3.02
CA ASP A 74 6.26 -8.68 -4.42
C ASP A 74 6.61 -10.15 -4.67
N ARG A 75 6.32 -11.04 -3.72
CA ARG A 75 6.77 -12.44 -3.73
C ARG A 75 6.24 -13.26 -4.91
N SER A 76 5.09 -12.89 -5.46
CA SER A 76 4.51 -13.56 -6.63
C SER A 76 4.98 -12.98 -7.97
N ILE A 77 5.81 -11.94 -7.94
CA ILE A 77 6.43 -11.40 -9.15
C ILE A 77 7.54 -12.35 -9.59
N LEU A 78 7.30 -13.06 -10.71
CA LEU A 78 8.32 -13.87 -11.35
C LEU A 78 9.39 -12.95 -11.95
N THR A 79 10.58 -12.92 -11.36
CA THR A 79 11.73 -12.28 -12.00
C THR A 79 12.19 -13.17 -13.14
N GLY A 80 11.83 -12.80 -14.37
CA GLY A 80 12.28 -13.49 -15.57
C GLY A 80 13.81 -13.44 -15.66
N SER A 81 14.49 -14.53 -15.31
CA SER A 81 15.82 -14.78 -15.84
C SER A 81 15.63 -15.20 -17.29
N GLY A 82 15.78 -14.25 -18.21
CA GLY A 82 15.84 -14.57 -19.63
C GLY A 82 16.94 -15.59 -19.87
N LYS A 83 16.55 -16.82 -20.23
CA LYS A 83 17.43 -17.76 -20.92
C LYS A 83 16.84 -18.11 -22.28
N GLU A 84 17.48 -17.50 -23.27
CA GLU A 84 17.82 -18.02 -24.60
C GLU A 84 16.72 -18.63 -25.46
N VAL A 85 16.41 -17.92 -26.56
CA VAL A 85 15.79 -18.51 -27.74
C VAL A 85 16.75 -19.56 -28.31
N ALA A 86 16.47 -20.83 -28.05
CA ALA A 86 17.12 -21.93 -28.78
C ALA A 86 16.64 -21.86 -30.23
N GLY A 87 17.51 -21.39 -31.12
CA GLY A 87 17.34 -21.58 -32.56
C GLY A 87 17.30 -23.07 -32.86
N VAL A 88 16.23 -23.50 -33.51
CA VAL A 88 16.18 -24.81 -34.17
C VAL A 88 16.55 -24.55 -35.63
N GLY A 89 17.68 -25.12 -36.04
CA GLY A 89 18.20 -25.09 -37.41
C GLY A 89 17.51 -26.07 -38.35
#